data_AF-A0A537RCU6-F1
#
_entry.id   AF-A0A537RCU6-F1
#
_cell.length_a   1.000
_cell.length_b   1.000
_cell.length_c   1.000
_cell.angle_alpha   90.00
_cell.angle_beta   90.00
_cell.angle_gamma   90.00
#
_symmetry.space_group_name_H-M   'P 1'
#
loop_
_entity.id
_entity.type
_entity.pdbx_description
1 polymer ?
#
loop_
_entity_poly.entity_id
_entity_poly.type
_entity_poly.pdbx_seq_one_letter_code
_entity_poly.pdbx_strand_id
1 'polypeptide(L)'
;MRNPPLVLIADDNEANRDILARRLEAHGYQLITAADGEEALACARDKLPDLILLDVMMPKMDGLAVCRGLKSDKALPFIPIILVTARTDTKDVVAGLDMGADEYLTKPVDQAALVARVRSILRIKELHDTVRDQSERLAKQTEELGQWNRTLEQRVADQLTEIEGMNRLRRFLSPQVAELIVSTAGERVLESHRREITVVFCDLRGFTSFAETAEPEEVIAVLREYHCALGELIHKYEATLERFAGDGLMVWFNDPLPCPDPSLRAVRMAIEMRNNVVGLAAKWHKHGHELGFGVGIAQGYATLGRIGFEGRFDYAAIGTVVNLAARLCGEAGDGQILVDRKVQAAIEALAISQPAGQLTLKGLHRPMTTFNVTSTCSI
;
A
#
# COMPACT_ATOMS: atom_id res chain seq x y z
N MET A 1 8.19 44.87 9.08
CA MET A 1 8.09 46.29 9.53
C MET A 1 8.05 46.36 11.05
N ARG A 2 8.64 47.40 11.66
CA ARG A 2 8.57 47.62 13.13
C ARG A 2 7.20 48.17 13.56
N ASN A 3 6.90 48.04 14.85
CA ASN A 3 5.76 48.67 15.49
C ASN A 3 6.20 49.44 16.75
N PRO A 4 6.21 50.78 16.74
CA PRO A 4 5.88 51.66 15.61
C PRO A 4 6.96 51.66 14.50
N PRO A 5 6.63 52.06 13.25
CA PRO A 5 7.60 52.13 12.15
C PRO A 5 8.70 53.17 12.41
N LEU A 6 9.94 52.83 12.04
CA LEU A 6 11.09 53.74 12.12
C LEU A 6 11.28 54.48 10.79
N VAL A 7 11.27 55.81 10.80
CA VAL A 7 11.50 56.65 9.63
C VAL A 7 12.82 57.40 9.77
N LEU A 8 13.67 57.33 8.75
CA LEU A 8 14.88 58.15 8.64
C LEU A 8 14.59 59.43 7.88
N ILE A 9 14.95 60.58 8.43
CA ILE A 9 14.83 61.89 7.78
C ILE A 9 16.23 62.43 7.51
N ALA A 10 16.60 62.56 6.24
CA ALA A 10 17.88 63.10 5.81
C ALA A 10 17.66 64.43 5.07
N ASP A 11 18.15 65.53 5.64
CA ASP A 11 18.08 66.90 5.09
C ASP A 11 19.23 67.70 5.71
N ASP A 12 19.90 68.57 4.97
CA ASP A 12 21.06 69.31 5.49
C ASP A 12 20.65 70.44 6.46
N ASN A 13 19.42 70.93 6.34
CA ASN A 13 18.88 71.98 7.17
C ASN A 13 18.18 71.41 8.42
N GLU A 14 18.71 71.75 9.60
CA GLU A 14 18.17 71.33 10.89
C GLU A 14 16.70 71.70 11.10
N ALA A 15 16.29 72.90 10.66
CA ALA A 15 14.90 73.34 10.80
C ALA A 15 13.94 72.48 9.96
N ASN A 16 14.36 72.02 8.77
CA ASN A 16 13.56 71.11 7.96
C ASN A 16 13.43 69.74 8.63
N ARG A 17 14.54 69.19 9.15
CA ARG A 17 14.53 67.92 9.89
C ARG A 17 13.58 67.99 11.08
N ASP A 18 13.68 69.04 11.89
CA ASP A 18 12.83 69.25 13.07
C ASP A 18 11.34 69.36 12.72
N ILE A 19 11.00 70.09 11.66
CA ILE A 19 9.61 70.27 11.22
C ILE A 19 9.03 68.94 10.73
N LEU A 20 9.76 68.22 9.87
CA LEU A 20 9.33 66.92 9.36
C LEU A 20 9.22 65.91 10.52
N ALA A 21 10.16 65.97 11.46
CA ALA A 21 10.18 65.07 12.60
C ALA A 21 8.97 65.27 13.50
N ARG A 22 8.72 66.50 13.98
CA ARG A 22 7.55 66.79 14.83
C ARG A 22 6.23 66.40 14.18
N ARG A 23 6.10 66.63 12.86
CA ARG A 23 4.89 66.25 12.12
C ARG A 23 4.66 64.75 12.10
N LEU A 24 5.71 63.95 11.96
CA LEU A 24 5.61 62.49 11.92
C LEU A 24 5.54 61.85 13.31
N GLU A 25 6.27 62.37 14.30
CA GLU A 25 6.15 61.94 15.71
C GLU A 25 4.71 62.08 16.22
N ALA A 26 4.02 63.17 15.88
CA ALA A 26 2.62 63.38 16.24
C ALA A 26 1.67 62.30 15.67
N HIS A 27 2.12 61.52 14.68
CA HIS A 27 1.38 60.42 14.06
C HIS A 27 1.90 59.04 14.52
N GLY A 28 2.75 58.98 15.54
CA GLY A 28 3.20 57.74 16.18
C GLY A 28 4.37 57.05 15.50
N TYR A 29 5.11 57.72 14.60
CA TYR A 29 6.31 57.18 13.99
C TYR A 29 7.53 57.38 14.89
N GLN A 30 8.44 56.39 14.92
CA GLN A 30 9.77 56.57 15.50
C GLN A 30 10.68 57.21 14.47
N LEU A 31 11.56 58.12 14.90
CA LEU A 31 12.38 58.89 13.98
C LEU A 31 13.87 58.78 14.30
N ILE A 32 14.66 58.78 13.23
CA ILE A 32 16.09 59.05 13.23
C ILE A 32 16.39 60.10 12.16
N THR A 33 17.43 60.89 12.36
CA THR A 33 17.80 61.98 11.46
C THR A 33 19.23 61.85 10.97
N ALA A 34 19.52 62.35 9.77
CA ALA A 34 20.85 62.51 9.23
C ALA A 34 21.02 63.91 8.61
N ALA A 35 22.18 64.53 8.79
CA ALA A 35 22.47 65.89 8.32
C ALA A 35 23.14 65.92 6.94
N ASP A 36 23.59 64.78 6.43
CA ASP A 36 24.16 64.66 5.08
C ASP A 36 23.95 63.25 4.51
N GLY A 37 24.30 63.06 3.23
CA GLY A 37 24.06 61.79 2.55
C GLY A 37 24.95 60.63 3.02
N GLU A 38 26.16 60.90 3.51
CA GLU A 38 27.04 59.84 4.04
C GLU A 38 26.47 59.30 5.37
N GLU A 39 26.04 60.20 6.24
CA GLU A 39 25.36 59.84 7.48
C GLU A 39 24.05 59.11 7.20
N ALA A 40 23.25 59.57 6.23
CA ALA A 40 22.01 58.92 5.85
C ALA A 40 22.23 57.47 5.38
N LEU A 41 23.24 57.23 4.54
CA LEU A 41 23.60 55.90 4.05
C LEU A 41 24.09 55.00 5.19
N ALA A 42 24.91 55.52 6.11
CA ALA A 42 25.40 54.77 7.26
C ALA A 42 24.25 54.40 8.22
N CYS A 43 23.38 55.37 8.56
CA CYS A 43 22.21 55.14 9.41
C CYS A 43 21.24 54.15 8.79
N ALA A 44 21.00 54.22 7.47
CA ALA A 44 20.11 53.29 6.80
C ALA A 44 20.60 51.83 6.86
N ARG A 45 21.92 51.60 6.76
CA ARG A 45 22.53 50.27 6.88
C ARG A 45 22.54 49.74 8.30
N ASP A 46 22.83 50.58 9.28
CA ASP A 46 22.92 50.18 10.69
C ASP A 46 21.54 50.00 11.33
N LYS A 47 20.64 50.97 11.12
CA LYS A 47 19.34 51.02 11.78
C LYS A 47 18.22 50.38 10.98
N LEU A 48 18.41 50.08 9.69
CA LEU A 48 17.41 49.44 8.82
C LEU A 48 16.01 50.07 8.99
N PRO A 49 15.83 51.36 8.68
CA PRO A 49 14.55 52.04 8.84
C PRO A 49 13.46 51.42 7.96
N ASP A 50 12.21 51.61 8.36
CA ASP A 50 11.05 51.19 7.59
C ASP A 50 10.69 52.14 6.44
N LEU A 51 11.23 53.36 6.46
CA LEU A 51 11.09 54.36 5.40
C LEU A 51 12.20 55.40 5.51
N ILE A 52 12.61 55.96 4.37
CA ILE A 52 13.54 57.10 4.32
C ILE A 52 12.86 58.28 3.63
N LEU A 53 12.85 59.44 4.29
CA LEU A 53 12.62 60.75 3.68
C LEU A 53 13.98 61.36 3.37
N LEU A 54 14.24 61.66 2.11
CA LEU A 54 15.59 61.98 1.64
C LEU A 54 15.59 63.26 0.82
N ASP A 55 16.25 64.30 1.33
CA ASP A 55 16.49 65.50 0.53
C ASP A 55 17.39 65.19 -0.66
N VAL A 56 17.04 65.74 -1.82
CA VAL A 56 17.85 65.59 -3.04
C VAL A 56 19.16 66.36 -2.92
N MET A 57 19.13 67.56 -2.33
CA MET A 57 20.28 68.46 -2.27
C MET A 57 20.89 68.44 -0.88
N MET A 58 21.99 67.71 -0.70
CA MET A 58 22.72 67.63 0.58
C MET A 58 24.23 67.69 0.34
N PRO A 59 25.03 68.16 1.32
CA PRO A 59 26.48 68.15 1.24
C PRO A 59 27.05 66.73 1.31
N LYS A 60 28.32 66.57 0.91
CA LYS A 60 29.11 65.31 0.84
C LYS A 60 28.57 64.29 -0.17
N MET A 61 27.31 63.91 -0.06
CA MET A 61 26.63 62.98 -0.96
C MET A 61 25.18 63.46 -1.18
N ASP A 62 24.77 63.57 -2.44
CA ASP A 62 23.41 63.97 -2.78
C ASP A 62 22.40 62.83 -2.54
N GLY A 63 21.12 63.17 -2.40
CA GLY A 63 20.06 62.19 -2.12
C GLY A 63 19.87 61.16 -3.21
N LEU A 64 20.19 61.48 -4.47
CA LEU A 64 20.08 60.52 -5.58
C LEU A 64 21.18 59.46 -5.51
N ALA A 65 22.39 59.85 -5.13
CA ALA A 65 23.51 58.95 -4.88
C ALA A 65 23.23 58.02 -3.69
N VAL A 66 22.66 58.55 -2.60
CA VAL A 66 22.20 57.74 -1.45
C VAL A 66 21.14 56.73 -1.87
N CYS A 67 20.10 57.18 -2.59
CA CYS A 67 19.02 56.32 -3.08
C CYS A 67 19.57 55.18 -3.94
N ARG A 68 20.44 55.49 -4.89
CA ARG A 68 21.10 54.48 -5.74
C ARG A 68 21.92 53.50 -4.92
N GLY A 69 22.71 54.00 -3.96
CA GLY A 69 23.53 53.17 -3.07
C GLY A 69 22.69 52.14 -2.32
N LEU A 70 21.58 52.58 -1.72
CA LEU A 70 20.67 51.72 -0.97
C LEU A 70 19.92 50.72 -1.87
N LYS A 71 19.39 51.15 -3.01
CA LYS A 71 18.63 50.27 -3.92
C LYS A 71 19.50 49.24 -4.63
N SER A 72 20.80 49.53 -4.80
CA SER A 72 21.76 48.57 -5.38
C SER A 72 22.22 47.48 -4.41
N ASP A 73 22.02 47.67 -3.10
CA ASP A 73 22.50 46.78 -2.06
C ASP A 73 21.50 45.66 -1.78
N LYS A 74 21.72 44.49 -2.38
CA LYS A 74 20.84 43.32 -2.24
C LYS A 74 20.85 42.70 -0.84
N ALA A 75 21.79 43.07 0.02
CA ALA A 75 21.82 42.60 1.40
C ALA A 75 20.83 43.36 2.29
N LEU A 76 20.43 44.57 1.88
CA LEU A 76 19.44 45.34 2.61
C LEU A 76 18.03 44.81 2.37
N PRO A 77 17.16 44.84 3.39
CA PRO A 77 15.74 44.60 3.19
C PRO A 77 15.14 45.69 2.29
N PHE A 78 13.93 45.45 1.80
CA PHE A 78 13.19 46.49 1.07
C PHE A 78 12.92 47.69 2.00
N ILE A 79 13.55 48.81 1.68
CA ILE A 79 13.36 50.09 2.35
C ILE A 79 12.82 51.08 1.31
N PRO A 80 11.57 51.55 1.48
CA PRO A 80 11.03 52.58 0.62
C PRO A 80 11.72 53.93 0.86
N ILE A 81 11.86 54.73 -0.20
CA ILE A 81 12.50 56.04 -0.19
C ILE A 81 11.55 57.06 -0.81
N ILE A 82 11.20 58.11 -0.07
CA ILE A 82 10.51 59.30 -0.57
C ILE A 82 11.53 60.42 -0.71
N LEU A 83 11.74 60.89 -1.95
CA LEU A 83 12.60 62.05 -2.20
C LEU A 83 11.88 63.34 -1.82
N VAL A 84 12.54 64.22 -1.09
CA VAL A 84 12.03 65.57 -0.77
C VAL A 84 12.85 66.56 -1.59
N THR A 85 12.21 67.34 -2.47
CA THR A 85 12.93 68.18 -3.44
C THR A 85 12.35 69.59 -3.52
N ALA A 86 13.22 70.59 -3.68
CA ALA A 86 12.81 71.96 -4.01
C ALA A 86 12.56 72.16 -5.52
N ARG A 87 12.91 71.17 -6.36
CA ARG A 87 12.73 71.25 -7.82
C ARG A 87 11.30 70.84 -8.18
N THR A 88 10.60 71.72 -8.89
CA THR A 88 9.22 71.50 -9.36
C THR A 88 9.15 71.11 -10.83
N ASP A 89 10.28 71.09 -11.55
CA ASP A 89 10.33 70.70 -12.95
C ASP A 89 10.08 69.19 -13.11
N THR A 90 9.11 68.85 -13.96
CA THR A 90 8.67 67.46 -14.20
C THR A 90 9.80 66.53 -14.61
N LYS A 91 10.88 67.05 -15.22
CA LYS A 91 12.06 66.27 -15.63
C LYS A 91 12.89 65.77 -14.44
N ASP A 92 13.02 66.57 -13.38
CA ASP A 92 13.79 66.20 -12.19
C ASP A 92 13.03 65.16 -11.34
N VAL A 93 11.69 65.25 -11.33
CA VAL A 93 10.81 64.27 -10.68
C VAL A 93 10.93 62.89 -11.34
N VAL A 94 10.86 62.85 -12.67
CA VAL A 94 10.98 61.59 -13.44
C VAL A 94 12.36 60.97 -13.23
N ALA A 95 13.42 61.77 -13.27
CA ALA A 95 14.78 61.31 -13.02
C ALA A 95 14.95 60.68 -11.62
N GLY A 96 14.31 61.23 -10.58
CA GLY A 96 14.36 60.67 -9.23
C GLY A 96 13.67 59.31 -9.10
N LEU A 97 12.51 59.14 -9.76
CA LEU A 97 11.78 57.86 -9.77
C LEU A 97 12.51 56.79 -10.59
N ASP A 98 13.07 57.15 -11.75
CA ASP A 98 13.87 56.25 -12.60
C ASP A 98 15.15 55.75 -11.88
N MET A 99 15.62 56.49 -10.87
CA MET A 99 16.76 56.13 -10.04
C MET A 99 16.41 55.21 -8.86
N GLY A 100 15.15 54.77 -8.77
CA GLY A 100 14.70 53.77 -7.80
C GLY A 100 14.06 54.36 -6.54
N ALA A 101 13.80 55.67 -6.48
CA ALA A 101 12.94 56.22 -5.44
C ALA A 101 11.50 55.75 -5.66
N ASP A 102 10.80 55.44 -4.57
CA ASP A 102 9.45 54.90 -4.66
C ASP A 102 8.39 56.03 -4.79
N GLU A 103 8.74 57.25 -4.36
CA GLU A 103 7.85 58.40 -4.34
C GLU A 103 8.63 59.72 -4.15
N TYR A 104 7.97 60.86 -4.36
CA TYR A 104 8.55 62.18 -4.07
C TYR A 104 7.58 63.18 -3.41
N LEU A 105 8.15 64.22 -2.79
CA LEU A 105 7.48 65.37 -2.19
C LEU A 105 8.19 66.67 -2.59
N THR A 106 7.42 67.68 -3.00
CA THR A 106 7.96 69.00 -3.32
C THR A 106 7.97 69.90 -2.08
N LYS A 107 9.03 70.70 -1.91
CA LYS A 107 9.12 71.75 -0.89
C LYS A 107 8.36 73.01 -1.37
N PRO A 108 7.62 73.74 -0.49
CA PRO A 108 7.43 73.47 0.93
C PRO A 108 6.52 72.24 1.15
N VAL A 109 6.91 71.38 2.10
CA VAL A 109 6.18 70.12 2.35
C VAL A 109 4.87 70.42 3.07
N ASP A 110 3.75 70.05 2.45
CA ASP A 110 2.44 70.07 3.10
C ASP A 110 2.28 68.90 4.08
N GLN A 111 1.67 69.15 5.24
CA GLN A 111 1.54 68.15 6.30
C GLN A 111 0.61 67.00 5.90
N ALA A 112 -0.53 67.31 5.25
CA ALA A 112 -1.48 66.28 4.84
C ALA A 112 -0.87 65.40 3.74
N ALA A 113 -0.17 66.01 2.78
CA ALA A 113 0.55 65.30 1.72
C ALA A 113 1.66 64.40 2.29
N LEU A 114 2.46 64.89 3.24
CA LEU A 114 3.52 64.11 3.89
C LEU A 114 2.98 62.86 4.57
N VAL A 115 1.98 63.02 5.44
CA VAL A 115 1.40 61.90 6.20
C VAL A 115 0.71 60.91 5.27
N ALA A 116 0.02 61.38 4.23
CA ALA A 116 -0.63 60.50 3.26
C ALA A 116 0.38 59.64 2.49
N ARG A 117 1.50 60.23 2.01
CA ARG A 117 2.53 59.49 1.27
C ARG A 117 3.30 58.52 2.16
N VAL A 118 3.70 58.95 3.35
CA VAL A 118 4.35 58.08 4.35
C VAL A 118 3.47 56.86 4.67
N ARG A 119 2.17 57.09 4.91
CA ARG A 119 1.22 56.00 5.18
C ARG A 119 1.06 55.06 4.00
N SER A 120 0.94 55.60 2.78
CA SER A 120 0.79 54.81 1.56
C SER A 120 1.98 53.90 1.33
N ILE A 121 3.21 54.44 1.43
CA ILE A 121 4.42 53.67 1.14
C ILE A 121 4.75 52.66 2.24
N LEU A 122 4.47 52.97 3.50
CA LEU A 122 4.60 52.01 4.60
C LEU A 122 3.65 50.83 4.45
N ARG A 123 2.44 51.04 3.90
CA ARG A 123 1.52 49.93 3.55
C ARG A 123 2.10 49.02 2.47
N ILE A 124 2.80 49.58 1.47
CA ILE A 124 3.49 48.79 0.44
C ILE A 124 4.62 47.96 1.08
N LYS A 125 5.40 48.55 1.98
CA LYS A 125 6.42 47.82 2.73
C LYS A 125 5.82 46.67 3.54
N GLU A 126 4.73 46.91 4.26
CA GLU A 126 4.06 45.88 5.06
C GLU A 126 3.61 44.69 4.21
N LEU A 127 3.02 44.96 3.04
CA LEU A 127 2.64 43.91 2.07
C LEU A 127 3.85 43.16 1.53
N HIS A 128 4.92 43.88 1.17
CA HIS A 128 6.16 43.27 0.68
C HIS A 128 6.79 42.33 1.73
N ASP A 129 6.90 42.79 2.98
CA ASP A 129 7.41 42.00 4.09
C ASP A 129 6.52 40.75 4.33
N THR A 130 5.20 40.91 4.24
CA THR A 130 4.23 39.79 4.41
C THR A 130 4.40 38.72 3.33
N VAL A 131 4.49 39.12 2.05
CA VAL A 131 4.65 38.18 0.92
C VAL A 131 5.96 37.42 1.05
N ARG A 132 7.04 38.09 1.43
CA ARG A 132 8.34 37.46 1.66
C ARG A 132 8.25 36.41 2.77
N ASP A 133 7.69 36.77 3.92
CA ASP A 133 7.52 35.85 5.05
C ASP A 133 6.67 34.62 4.68
N GLN A 134 5.59 34.82 3.91
CA GLN A 134 4.75 33.74 3.43
C GLN A 134 5.48 32.80 2.47
N SER A 135 6.26 33.36 1.53
CA SER A 135 7.06 32.57 0.59
C SER A 135 8.10 31.72 1.31
N GLU A 136 8.77 32.26 2.32
CA GLU A 136 9.75 31.52 3.12
C GLU A 136 9.08 30.40 3.93
N ARG A 137 7.88 30.62 4.48
CA ARG A 137 7.09 29.59 5.17
C ARG A 137 6.64 28.48 4.22
N LEU A 138 6.12 28.81 3.04
CA LEU A 138 5.68 27.84 2.03
C LEU A 138 6.84 26.96 1.56
N ALA A 139 8.04 27.53 1.39
CA ALA A 139 9.23 26.76 1.02
C ALA A 139 9.56 25.70 2.08
N LYS A 140 9.54 26.06 3.37
CA LYS A 140 9.76 25.12 4.47
C LYS A 140 8.70 24.01 4.51
N GLN A 141 7.42 24.37 4.38
CA GLN A 141 6.33 23.39 4.36
C GLN A 141 6.44 22.40 3.19
N THR A 142 6.85 22.88 2.02
CA THR A 142 7.03 22.05 0.82
C THR A 142 8.15 21.01 1.05
N GLU A 143 9.24 21.42 1.70
CA GLU A 143 10.33 20.51 2.05
C GLU A 143 9.89 19.43 3.05
N GLU A 144 9.19 19.83 4.12
CA GLU A 144 8.64 18.92 5.14
C GLU A 144 7.67 17.90 4.51
N LEU A 145 6.75 18.35 3.66
CA LEU A 145 5.82 17.47 2.94
C LEU A 145 6.56 16.46 2.06
N GLY A 146 7.63 16.89 1.38
CA GLY A 146 8.46 16.00 0.58
C GLY A 146 9.16 14.92 1.42
N GLN A 147 9.64 15.27 2.63
CA GLN A 147 10.23 14.30 3.55
C GLN A 147 9.18 13.31 4.09
N TRP A 148 7.97 13.79 4.39
CA TRP A 148 6.90 12.96 4.88
C TRP A 148 6.41 11.96 3.82
N ASN A 149 6.23 12.41 2.58
CA ASN A 149 5.86 11.53 1.46
C ASN A 149 6.86 10.41 1.25
N ARG A 150 8.17 10.70 1.22
CA ARG A 150 9.20 9.65 1.10
C ARG A 150 9.12 8.63 2.24
N THR A 151 8.84 9.09 3.45
CA THR A 151 8.71 8.21 4.62
C THR A 151 7.47 7.31 4.53
N LEU A 152 6.34 7.87 4.06
CA LEU A 152 5.11 7.13 3.83
C LEU A 152 5.28 6.08 2.74
N GLU A 153 5.88 6.46 1.60
CA GLU A 153 6.17 5.54 0.49
C GLU A 153 7.00 4.34 0.96
N GLN A 154 8.03 4.58 1.77
CA GLN A 154 8.85 3.51 2.34
C GLN A 154 8.03 2.56 3.23
N ARG A 155 7.22 3.11 4.17
CA ARG A 155 6.38 2.29 5.05
C ARG A 155 5.37 1.45 4.29
N VAL A 156 4.77 2.01 3.24
CA VAL A 156 3.82 1.28 2.38
C VAL A 156 4.54 0.14 1.66
N ALA A 157 5.74 0.37 1.11
CA ALA A 157 6.52 -0.66 0.45
C ALA A 157 6.92 -1.81 1.40
N ASP A 158 7.34 -1.47 2.63
CA ASP A 158 7.70 -2.45 3.65
C ASP A 158 6.48 -3.34 4.02
N GLN A 159 5.31 -2.72 4.26
CA GLN A 159 4.08 -3.45 4.55
C GLN A 159 3.61 -4.35 3.40
N LEU A 160 3.73 -3.89 2.14
CA LEU A 160 3.40 -4.72 0.99
C LEU A 160 4.30 -5.96 0.92
N THR A 161 5.58 -5.81 1.23
CA THR A 161 6.54 -6.93 1.25
C THR A 161 6.18 -7.96 2.33
N GLU A 162 5.75 -7.52 3.51
CA GLU A 162 5.25 -8.40 4.57
C GLU A 162 3.99 -9.16 4.14
N ILE A 163 3.02 -8.45 3.53
CA ILE A 163 1.77 -9.05 3.03
C ILE A 163 2.06 -10.06 1.92
N GLU A 164 2.98 -9.77 1.00
CA GLU A 164 3.43 -10.71 -0.02
C GLU A 164 4.10 -11.95 0.59
N GLY A 165 4.91 -11.76 1.65
CA GLY A 165 5.45 -12.85 2.46
C GLY A 165 4.35 -13.76 3.02
N MET A 166 3.30 -13.15 3.59
CA MET A 166 2.15 -13.87 4.12
C MET A 166 1.31 -14.55 3.03
N ASN A 167 1.19 -13.95 1.83
CA ASN A 167 0.54 -14.58 0.68
C ASN A 167 1.32 -15.78 0.13
N ARG A 168 2.67 -15.79 0.25
CA ARG A 168 3.46 -17.01 -0.05
C ARG A 168 3.11 -18.14 0.93
N LEU A 169 2.85 -17.83 2.20
CA LEU A 169 2.41 -18.83 3.19
C LEU A 169 1.01 -19.39 2.86
N ARG A 170 0.09 -18.58 2.30
CA ARG A 170 -1.23 -19.07 1.83
C ARG A 170 -1.14 -20.18 0.80
N ARG A 171 -0.07 -20.25 -0.01
CA ARG A 171 0.13 -21.33 -1.00
C ARG A 171 0.40 -22.70 -0.38
N PHE A 172 0.75 -22.74 0.91
CA PHE A 172 0.94 -23.97 1.67
C PHE A 172 -0.36 -24.41 2.39
N LEU A 173 -1.43 -23.61 2.29
CA LEU A 173 -2.74 -23.93 2.83
C LEU A 173 -3.71 -24.22 1.68
N SER A 174 -4.73 -25.05 1.91
CA SER A 174 -5.81 -25.18 0.95
C SER A 174 -6.56 -23.84 0.82
N PRO A 175 -7.03 -23.46 -0.39
CA PRO A 175 -7.66 -22.14 -0.62
C PRO A 175 -8.79 -21.82 0.37
N GLN A 176 -9.58 -22.85 0.70
CA GLN A 176 -10.73 -22.74 1.60
C GLN A 176 -10.32 -22.47 3.05
N VAL A 177 -9.24 -23.10 3.53
CA VAL A 177 -8.69 -22.83 4.88
C VAL A 177 -8.06 -21.45 4.94
N ALA A 178 -7.37 -21.02 3.87
CA ALA A 178 -6.78 -19.70 3.78
C ALA A 178 -7.82 -18.57 3.82
N GLU A 179 -8.98 -18.75 3.19
CA GLU A 179 -10.10 -17.79 3.27
C GLU A 179 -10.69 -17.70 4.68
N LEU A 180 -10.83 -18.83 5.38
CA LEU A 180 -11.37 -18.85 6.74
C LEU A 180 -10.49 -18.10 7.74
N ILE A 181 -9.16 -18.22 7.62
CA ILE A 181 -8.20 -17.50 8.47
C ILE A 181 -8.32 -15.98 8.32
N VAL A 182 -8.61 -15.50 7.11
CA VAL A 182 -8.72 -14.05 6.83
C VAL A 182 -10.07 -13.49 7.31
N SER A 183 -11.10 -14.34 7.40
CA SER A 183 -12.43 -13.93 7.85
C SER A 183 -12.58 -13.97 9.37
N THR A 184 -13.08 -12.90 9.99
CA THR A 184 -13.35 -12.84 11.45
C THR A 184 -14.39 -13.87 11.91
N ALA A 185 -15.22 -14.39 10.98
CA ALA A 185 -16.19 -15.44 11.24
C ALA A 185 -15.59 -16.86 11.18
N GLY A 186 -14.42 -17.04 10.57
CA GLY A 186 -13.79 -18.34 10.30
C GLY A 186 -13.00 -18.92 11.46
N GLU A 187 -12.63 -18.13 12.47
CA GLU A 187 -11.87 -18.61 13.65
C GLU A 187 -12.59 -19.75 14.38
N ARG A 188 -13.93 -19.69 14.51
CA ARG A 188 -14.73 -20.75 15.15
C ARG A 188 -14.82 -22.03 14.32
N VAL A 189 -14.70 -21.94 13.00
CA VAL A 189 -14.73 -23.11 12.10
C VAL A 189 -13.43 -23.90 12.20
N LEU A 190 -12.33 -23.23 12.57
CA LEU A 190 -11.04 -23.88 12.81
C LEU A 190 -10.99 -24.63 14.15
N GLU A 191 -11.94 -24.39 15.06
CA GLU A 191 -12.07 -25.19 16.29
C GLU A 191 -12.51 -26.63 15.97
N SER A 192 -12.12 -27.55 16.85
CA SER A 192 -12.46 -28.97 16.70
C SER A 192 -13.97 -29.17 16.76
N HIS A 193 -14.56 -29.71 15.70
CA HIS A 193 -15.99 -29.96 15.60
C HIS A 193 -16.29 -31.25 14.84
N ARG A 194 -17.50 -31.80 15.05
CA ARG A 194 -17.94 -33.05 14.42
C ARG A 194 -18.83 -32.76 13.23
N ARG A 195 -18.48 -33.30 12.06
CA ARG A 195 -19.22 -33.11 10.79
C ARG A 195 -19.30 -34.43 10.03
N GLU A 196 -20.37 -34.61 9.26
CA GLU A 196 -20.42 -35.69 8.27
C GLU A 196 -19.75 -35.23 6.98
N ILE A 197 -18.71 -35.95 6.56
CA ILE A 197 -17.90 -35.64 5.39
C ILE A 197 -17.89 -36.84 4.44
N THR A 198 -17.60 -36.58 3.17
CA THR A 198 -17.20 -37.62 2.21
C THR A 198 -15.71 -37.47 1.96
N VAL A 199 -14.94 -38.52 2.25
CA VAL A 199 -13.48 -38.54 2.09
C VAL A 199 -13.13 -39.33 0.84
N VAL A 200 -12.20 -38.79 0.05
CA VAL A 200 -11.62 -39.42 -1.14
C VAL A 200 -10.13 -39.57 -0.92
N PHE A 201 -9.64 -40.79 -1.07
CA PHE A 201 -8.21 -41.09 -1.18
C PHE A 201 -7.90 -41.51 -2.60
N CYS A 202 -6.83 -40.97 -3.16
CA CYS A 202 -6.30 -41.37 -4.45
C CYS A 202 -4.84 -41.79 -4.30
N ASP A 203 -4.41 -42.74 -5.12
CA ASP A 203 -3.05 -43.28 -5.07
C ASP A 203 -2.62 -43.81 -6.45
N LEU A 204 -1.33 -43.73 -6.77
CA LEU A 204 -0.79 -44.27 -8.02
C LEU A 204 -0.42 -45.74 -7.84
N ARG A 205 -0.86 -46.59 -8.79
CA ARG A 205 -0.46 -48.01 -8.81
C ARG A 205 0.89 -48.16 -9.48
N GLY A 206 1.72 -49.03 -8.92
CA GLY A 206 3.08 -49.27 -9.42
C GLY A 206 4.10 -48.16 -9.06
N PHE A 207 3.69 -47.11 -8.34
CA PHE A 207 4.55 -45.98 -8.06
C PHE A 207 5.77 -46.33 -7.21
N THR A 208 5.64 -47.16 -6.17
CA THR A 208 6.79 -47.59 -5.36
C THR A 208 7.86 -48.27 -6.21
N SER A 209 7.46 -49.20 -7.09
CA SER A 209 8.39 -49.90 -7.99
C SER A 209 9.01 -48.97 -9.04
N PHE A 210 8.24 -47.98 -9.52
CA PHE A 210 8.74 -46.94 -10.40
C PHE A 210 9.79 -46.06 -9.68
N ALA A 211 9.49 -45.59 -8.46
CA ALA A 211 10.38 -44.72 -7.70
C ALA A 211 11.69 -45.40 -7.26
N GLU A 212 11.72 -46.74 -7.16
CA GLU A 212 12.93 -47.51 -6.90
C GLU A 212 13.86 -47.62 -8.13
N THR A 213 13.33 -47.47 -9.33
CA THR A 213 14.07 -47.74 -10.59
C THR A 213 14.30 -46.49 -11.43
N ALA A 214 13.48 -45.45 -11.27
CA ALA A 214 13.58 -44.19 -11.99
C ALA A 214 14.54 -43.20 -11.32
N GLU A 215 15.08 -42.28 -12.11
CA GLU A 215 15.90 -41.20 -11.58
C GLU A 215 15.05 -40.18 -10.81
N PRO A 216 15.57 -39.50 -9.76
CA PRO A 216 14.81 -38.56 -8.93
C PRO A 216 14.10 -37.46 -9.74
N GLU A 217 14.72 -36.97 -10.81
CA GLU A 217 14.15 -35.96 -11.71
C GLU A 217 12.90 -36.47 -12.43
N GLU A 218 12.89 -37.74 -12.84
CA GLU A 218 11.73 -38.37 -13.49
C GLU A 218 10.59 -38.57 -12.49
N VAL A 219 10.90 -39.00 -11.27
CA VAL A 219 9.91 -39.13 -10.18
C VAL A 219 9.25 -37.78 -9.89
N ILE A 220 10.04 -36.71 -9.79
CA ILE A 220 9.52 -35.35 -9.57
C ILE A 220 8.68 -34.88 -10.77
N ALA A 221 9.07 -35.20 -11.99
CA ALA A 221 8.30 -34.84 -13.19
C ALA A 221 6.93 -35.52 -13.21
N VAL A 222 6.87 -36.84 -12.96
CA VAL A 222 5.61 -37.61 -12.87
C VAL A 222 4.73 -37.06 -11.76
N LEU A 223 5.27 -36.85 -10.56
CA LEU A 223 4.52 -36.28 -9.45
C LEU A 223 3.98 -34.89 -9.76
N ARG A 224 4.77 -34.03 -10.42
CA ARG A 224 4.32 -32.68 -10.82
C ARG A 224 3.17 -32.74 -11.81
N GLU A 225 3.25 -33.59 -12.84
CA GLU A 225 2.17 -33.77 -13.82
C GLU A 225 0.90 -34.30 -13.16
N TYR A 226 1.05 -35.30 -12.30
CA TYR A 226 -0.04 -35.88 -11.51
C TYR A 226 -0.71 -34.86 -10.58
N HIS A 227 0.07 -34.16 -9.74
CA HIS A 227 -0.44 -33.15 -8.81
C HIS A 227 -1.09 -31.98 -9.54
N CYS A 228 -0.57 -31.56 -10.69
CA CYS A 228 -1.17 -30.51 -11.51
C CYS A 228 -2.55 -30.92 -12.03
N ALA A 229 -2.66 -32.11 -12.62
CA ALA A 229 -3.92 -32.61 -13.17
C ALA A 229 -4.99 -32.85 -12.09
N LEU A 230 -4.60 -33.33 -10.91
CA LEU A 230 -5.54 -33.51 -9.80
C LEU A 230 -5.89 -32.18 -9.12
N GLY A 231 -4.92 -31.27 -8.96
CA GLY A 231 -5.10 -29.98 -8.31
C GLY A 231 -6.19 -29.11 -8.96
N GLU A 232 -6.23 -29.07 -10.30
CA GLU A 232 -7.27 -28.36 -11.04
C GLU A 232 -8.67 -28.92 -10.75
N LEU A 233 -8.81 -30.24 -10.61
CA LEU A 233 -10.07 -30.91 -10.32
C LEU A 233 -10.52 -30.69 -8.87
N ILE A 234 -9.59 -30.73 -7.91
CA ILE A 234 -9.89 -30.41 -6.49
C ILE A 234 -10.51 -29.02 -6.40
N HIS A 235 -9.93 -28.04 -7.10
CA HIS A 235 -10.47 -26.69 -7.16
C HIS A 235 -11.83 -26.63 -7.86
N LYS A 236 -11.96 -27.25 -9.05
CA LYS A 236 -13.20 -27.30 -9.84
C LYS A 236 -14.39 -27.86 -9.06
N TYR A 237 -14.17 -28.88 -8.24
CA TYR A 237 -15.21 -29.54 -7.45
C TYR A 237 -15.38 -28.95 -6.05
N GLU A 238 -14.58 -27.94 -5.69
CA GLU A 238 -14.57 -27.29 -4.37
C GLU A 238 -14.26 -28.28 -3.23
N ALA A 239 -13.38 -29.24 -3.49
CA ALA A 239 -12.93 -30.20 -2.48
C ALA A 239 -11.87 -29.58 -1.56
N THR A 240 -11.89 -29.98 -0.29
CA THR A 240 -10.90 -29.56 0.69
C THR A 240 -9.71 -30.51 0.64
N LEU A 241 -8.54 -29.98 0.27
CA LEU A 241 -7.28 -30.72 0.26
C LEU A 241 -6.65 -30.72 1.65
N GLU A 242 -6.29 -31.90 2.17
CA GLU A 242 -5.44 -32.01 3.37
C GLU A 242 -3.97 -31.75 3.02
N ARG A 243 -3.42 -32.60 2.15
CA ARG A 243 -2.03 -32.62 1.73
C ARG A 243 -1.83 -33.63 0.60
N PHE A 244 -0.76 -33.44 -0.16
CA PHE A 244 -0.16 -34.49 -0.97
C PHE A 244 0.86 -35.27 -0.12
N ALA A 245 0.84 -36.60 -0.22
CA ALA A 245 1.77 -37.49 0.46
C ALA A 245 2.45 -38.41 -0.58
N GLY A 246 3.44 -37.87 -1.29
CA GLY A 246 4.04 -38.54 -2.44
C GLY A 246 3.02 -38.66 -3.58
N ASP A 247 2.70 -39.88 -3.95
CA ASP A 247 1.66 -40.29 -4.89
C ASP A 247 0.24 -40.35 -4.29
N GLY A 248 0.17 -40.39 -2.96
CA GLY A 248 -1.09 -40.37 -2.22
C GLY A 248 -1.70 -38.98 -2.12
N LEU A 249 -3.02 -38.91 -2.25
CA LEU A 249 -3.82 -37.70 -2.10
C LEU A 249 -5.00 -37.97 -1.17
N MET A 250 -5.23 -37.07 -0.20
CA MET A 250 -6.45 -37.08 0.62
C MET A 250 -7.20 -35.77 0.46
N VAL A 251 -8.48 -35.88 0.08
CA VAL A 251 -9.41 -34.75 -0.02
C VAL A 251 -10.75 -35.12 0.59
N TRP A 252 -11.53 -34.13 0.99
CA TRP A 252 -12.89 -34.37 1.48
C TRP A 252 -13.86 -33.24 1.07
N PHE A 253 -15.14 -33.51 1.26
CA PHE A 253 -16.24 -32.60 0.96
C PHE A 253 -17.09 -32.33 2.19
N ASN A 254 -17.87 -31.25 2.13
CA ASN A 254 -18.83 -30.79 3.14
C ASN A 254 -18.22 -30.18 4.42
N ASP A 255 -16.93 -29.88 4.37
CA ASP A 255 -16.21 -29.16 5.41
C ASP A 255 -14.88 -28.60 4.90
N PRO A 256 -14.46 -27.36 5.21
CA PRO A 256 -15.13 -26.41 6.10
C PRO A 256 -16.32 -25.69 5.44
N LEU A 257 -16.43 -25.79 4.11
CA LEU A 257 -17.56 -25.27 3.36
C LEU A 257 -18.65 -26.34 3.22
N PRO A 258 -19.90 -26.06 3.62
CA PRO A 258 -21.02 -26.96 3.37
C PRO A 258 -21.18 -27.25 1.88
N CYS A 259 -21.40 -28.51 1.54
CA CYS A 259 -21.52 -28.96 0.16
C CYS A 259 -22.83 -29.75 -0.02
N PRO A 260 -23.71 -29.39 -0.96
CA PRO A 260 -24.83 -30.25 -1.33
C PRO A 260 -24.30 -31.51 -2.01
N ASP A 261 -24.91 -32.66 -1.71
CA ASP A 261 -24.59 -33.97 -2.30
C ASP A 261 -23.08 -34.30 -2.35
N PRO A 262 -22.39 -34.30 -1.19
CA PRO A 262 -20.93 -34.44 -1.15
C PRO A 262 -20.45 -35.75 -1.77
N SER A 263 -21.22 -36.83 -1.65
CA SER A 263 -20.91 -38.14 -2.23
C SER A 263 -20.96 -38.14 -3.75
N LEU A 264 -21.95 -37.46 -4.34
CA LEU A 264 -22.05 -37.34 -5.80
C LEU A 264 -20.90 -36.51 -6.36
N ARG A 265 -20.58 -35.37 -5.72
CA ARG A 265 -19.44 -34.54 -6.13
C ARG A 265 -18.12 -35.29 -6.03
N ALA A 266 -17.89 -36.01 -4.94
CA ALA A 266 -16.72 -36.85 -4.74
C ALA A 266 -16.57 -37.91 -5.84
N VAL A 267 -17.66 -38.59 -6.20
CA VAL A 267 -17.65 -39.60 -7.26
C VAL A 267 -17.41 -38.99 -8.64
N ARG A 268 -18.04 -37.86 -8.96
CA ARG A 268 -17.80 -37.15 -10.24
C ARG A 268 -16.35 -36.71 -10.36
N MET A 269 -15.81 -36.12 -9.30
CA MET A 269 -14.39 -35.75 -9.23
C MET A 269 -13.50 -36.97 -9.42
N ALA A 270 -13.73 -38.08 -8.70
CA ALA A 270 -12.95 -39.30 -8.81
C ALA A 270 -12.95 -39.90 -10.23
N ILE A 271 -14.11 -39.89 -10.91
CA ILE A 271 -14.23 -40.36 -12.31
C ILE A 271 -13.41 -39.46 -13.24
N GLU A 272 -13.51 -38.13 -13.09
CA GLU A 272 -12.76 -37.19 -13.92
C GLU A 272 -11.24 -37.29 -13.64
N MET A 273 -10.85 -37.44 -12.38
CA MET A 273 -9.46 -37.71 -11.97
C MET A 273 -8.93 -38.97 -12.63
N ARG A 274 -9.67 -40.08 -12.54
CA ARG A 274 -9.29 -41.34 -13.20
C ARG A 274 -9.11 -41.15 -14.70
N ASN A 275 -10.06 -40.50 -15.38
CA ASN A 275 -9.98 -40.31 -16.82
C ASN A 275 -8.77 -39.45 -17.23
N ASN A 276 -8.46 -38.39 -16.47
CA ASN A 276 -7.27 -37.56 -16.68
C ASN A 276 -5.97 -38.34 -16.45
N VAL A 277 -5.90 -39.10 -15.36
CA VAL A 277 -4.70 -39.90 -15.02
C VAL A 277 -4.50 -41.04 -16.00
N VAL A 278 -5.56 -41.68 -16.52
CA VAL A 278 -5.45 -42.66 -17.61
C VAL A 278 -4.81 -42.04 -18.86
N GLY A 279 -5.17 -40.78 -19.18
CA GLY A 279 -4.53 -40.02 -20.26
C GLY A 279 -3.05 -39.73 -20.01
N LEU A 280 -2.65 -39.47 -18.76
CA LEU A 280 -1.26 -39.28 -18.36
C LEU A 280 -0.48 -40.60 -18.34
N ALA A 281 -1.06 -41.67 -17.81
CA ALA A 281 -0.49 -43.00 -17.78
C ALA A 281 -0.14 -43.50 -19.18
N ALA A 282 -0.98 -43.21 -20.20
CA ALA A 282 -0.65 -43.52 -21.59
C ALA A 282 0.61 -42.79 -22.10
N LYS A 283 0.93 -41.60 -21.57
CA LYS A 283 2.17 -40.87 -21.88
C LYS A 283 3.36 -41.44 -21.10
N TRP A 284 3.19 -41.72 -19.81
CA TRP A 284 4.24 -42.31 -18.97
C TRP A 284 4.62 -43.71 -19.46
N HIS A 285 3.66 -44.49 -19.95
CA HIS A 285 3.91 -45.80 -20.54
C HIS A 285 4.81 -45.74 -21.79
N LYS A 286 4.69 -44.68 -22.61
CA LYS A 286 5.61 -44.47 -23.76
C LYS A 286 7.06 -44.23 -23.33
N HIS A 287 7.26 -43.78 -22.09
CA HIS A 287 8.57 -43.59 -21.48
C HIS A 287 8.99 -44.81 -20.63
N GLY A 288 8.24 -45.93 -20.71
CA GLY A 288 8.55 -47.18 -20.02
C GLY A 288 7.99 -47.29 -18.60
N HIS A 289 7.12 -46.38 -18.18
CA HIS A 289 6.56 -46.38 -16.83
C HIS A 289 5.16 -46.99 -16.80
N GLU A 290 4.99 -48.10 -16.10
CA GLU A 290 3.69 -48.74 -15.87
C GLU A 290 3.07 -48.20 -14.58
N LEU A 291 2.30 -47.13 -14.73
CA LEU A 291 1.60 -46.48 -13.63
C LEU A 291 0.09 -46.58 -13.84
N GLY A 292 -0.62 -46.89 -12.75
CA GLY A 292 -2.07 -46.93 -12.72
C GLY A 292 -2.66 -45.98 -11.68
N PHE A 293 -3.98 -46.02 -11.50
CA PHE A 293 -4.67 -45.12 -10.58
C PHE A 293 -5.80 -45.81 -9.82
N GLY A 294 -5.80 -45.70 -8.50
CA GLY A 294 -6.85 -46.24 -7.64
C GLY A 294 -7.46 -45.18 -6.74
N VAL A 295 -8.75 -45.32 -6.46
CA VAL A 295 -9.50 -44.38 -5.62
C VAL A 295 -10.36 -45.13 -4.60
N GLY A 296 -10.38 -44.62 -3.36
CA GLY A 296 -11.28 -45.05 -2.30
C GLY A 296 -12.15 -43.90 -1.80
N ILE A 297 -13.47 -44.09 -1.70
CA ILE A 297 -14.41 -43.08 -1.21
C ILE A 297 -15.26 -43.64 -0.07
N ALA A 298 -15.36 -42.90 1.02
CA ALA A 298 -16.25 -43.26 2.14
C ALA A 298 -16.97 -42.03 2.71
N GLN A 299 -18.16 -42.24 3.26
CA GLN A 299 -18.96 -41.19 3.89
C GLN A 299 -19.23 -41.50 5.37
N GLY A 300 -19.09 -40.49 6.21
CA GLY A 300 -19.41 -40.63 7.62
C GLY A 300 -18.93 -39.47 8.47
N TYR A 301 -19.17 -39.57 9.77
CA TYR A 301 -18.76 -38.56 10.72
C TYR A 301 -17.27 -38.62 11.01
N ALA A 302 -16.63 -37.46 10.97
CA ALA A 302 -15.28 -37.22 11.44
C ALA A 302 -15.26 -36.00 12.38
N THR A 303 -14.18 -35.90 13.14
CA THR A 303 -13.83 -34.68 13.86
C THR A 303 -12.85 -33.90 13.00
N LEU A 304 -13.17 -32.66 12.64
CA LEU A 304 -12.33 -31.77 11.86
C LEU A 304 -11.94 -30.55 12.68
N GLY A 305 -10.81 -29.95 12.37
CA GLY A 305 -10.34 -28.74 13.01
C GLY A 305 -8.83 -28.62 13.00
N ARG A 306 -8.35 -27.66 13.77
CA ARG A 306 -6.93 -27.41 13.98
C ARG A 306 -6.28 -28.52 14.80
N ILE A 307 -5.38 -29.29 14.19
CA ILE A 307 -4.61 -30.36 14.82
C ILE A 307 -3.12 -30.02 14.72
N GLY A 308 -2.38 -30.15 15.82
CA GLY A 308 -0.96 -29.84 15.86
C GLY A 308 -0.49 -29.34 17.22
N PHE A 309 0.64 -28.64 17.24
CA PHE A 309 1.25 -28.05 18.44
C PHE A 309 1.64 -26.60 18.18
N GLU A 310 2.02 -25.87 19.23
CA GLU A 310 2.41 -24.47 19.14
C GLU A 310 3.55 -24.28 18.11
N GLY A 311 3.27 -23.54 17.03
CA GLY A 311 4.20 -23.31 15.92
C GLY A 311 3.92 -24.11 14.64
N ARG A 312 3.09 -25.17 14.68
CA ARG A 312 2.65 -25.90 13.48
C ARG A 312 1.27 -26.51 13.68
N PHE A 313 0.31 -26.01 12.91
CA PHE A 313 -1.05 -26.51 12.88
C PHE A 313 -1.45 -26.88 11.46
N ASP A 314 -2.11 -28.02 11.32
CA ASP A 314 -2.77 -28.45 10.09
C ASP A 314 -4.29 -28.46 10.32
N TYR A 315 -5.07 -28.15 9.29
CA TYR A 315 -6.51 -28.42 9.30
C TYR A 315 -6.73 -29.84 8.78
N ALA A 316 -7.15 -30.74 9.66
CA ALA A 316 -7.21 -32.17 9.33
C ALA A 316 -8.50 -32.82 9.84
N ALA A 317 -8.81 -33.98 9.26
CA ALA A 317 -9.96 -34.80 9.64
C ALA A 317 -9.48 -36.06 10.37
N ILE A 318 -10.06 -36.35 11.53
CA ILE A 318 -9.82 -37.59 12.29
C ILE A 318 -11.14 -38.33 12.42
N GLY A 319 -11.18 -39.58 11.95
CA GLY A 319 -12.36 -40.42 12.10
C GLY A 319 -12.20 -41.79 11.47
N THR A 320 -13.13 -42.68 11.80
CA THR A 320 -13.19 -44.01 11.20
C THR A 320 -13.44 -43.95 9.69
N VAL A 321 -14.17 -42.94 9.22
CA VAL A 321 -14.41 -42.69 7.78
C VAL A 321 -13.12 -42.43 7.00
N VAL A 322 -12.16 -41.69 7.58
CA VAL A 322 -10.87 -41.38 6.94
C VAL A 322 -10.08 -42.68 6.73
N ASN A 323 -9.98 -43.49 7.79
CA ASN A 323 -9.33 -44.79 7.73
C ASN A 323 -10.02 -45.75 6.74
N LEU A 324 -11.34 -45.68 6.65
CA LEU A 324 -12.10 -46.49 5.71
C LEU A 324 -11.79 -46.09 4.26
N ALA A 325 -11.85 -44.81 3.93
CA ALA A 325 -11.53 -44.32 2.58
C ALA A 325 -10.09 -44.70 2.16
N ALA A 326 -9.11 -44.55 3.06
CA ALA A 326 -7.73 -44.96 2.81
C ALA A 326 -7.60 -46.46 2.52
N ARG A 327 -8.34 -47.31 3.25
CA ARG A 327 -8.32 -48.76 3.05
C ARG A 327 -9.04 -49.19 1.78
N LEU A 328 -10.16 -48.55 1.45
CA LEU A 328 -10.82 -48.75 0.16
C LEU A 328 -9.89 -48.37 -1.00
N CYS A 329 -9.14 -47.29 -0.84
CA CYS A 329 -8.13 -46.91 -1.82
C CYS A 329 -7.07 -48.00 -1.91
N GLY A 330 -6.48 -48.48 -0.80
CA GLY A 330 -5.47 -49.53 -0.83
C GLY A 330 -5.88 -50.83 -1.54
N GLU A 331 -7.16 -51.20 -1.50
CA GLU A 331 -7.70 -52.39 -2.18
C GLU A 331 -8.13 -52.13 -3.63
N ALA A 332 -8.23 -50.87 -4.07
CA ALA A 332 -8.68 -50.53 -5.41
C ALA A 332 -7.63 -50.92 -6.46
N GLY A 333 -7.99 -51.74 -7.44
CA GLY A 333 -7.14 -52.05 -8.58
C GLY A 333 -6.94 -50.84 -9.52
N ASP A 334 -6.14 -51.02 -10.57
CA ASP A 334 -5.96 -49.99 -11.59
C ASP A 334 -7.29 -49.59 -12.25
N GLY A 335 -7.54 -48.28 -12.31
CA GLY A 335 -8.77 -47.67 -12.82
C GLY A 335 -10.00 -47.86 -11.92
N GLN A 336 -9.87 -48.50 -10.76
CA GLN A 336 -11.02 -48.77 -9.89
C GLN A 336 -11.30 -47.62 -8.92
N ILE A 337 -12.60 -47.40 -8.68
CA ILE A 337 -13.11 -46.42 -7.72
C ILE A 337 -13.98 -47.19 -6.74
N LEU A 338 -13.41 -47.57 -5.59
CA LEU A 338 -14.11 -48.34 -4.57
C LEU A 338 -14.83 -47.43 -3.58
N VAL A 339 -16.10 -47.71 -3.34
CA VAL A 339 -16.94 -46.93 -2.43
C VAL A 339 -17.61 -47.81 -1.38
N ASP A 340 -17.89 -47.21 -0.22
CA ASP A 340 -18.69 -47.86 0.82
C ASP A 340 -20.19 -47.86 0.48
N ARG A 341 -20.98 -48.59 1.29
CA ARG A 341 -22.43 -48.70 1.08
C ARG A 341 -23.17 -47.36 1.21
N LYS A 342 -22.68 -46.43 2.04
CA LYS A 342 -23.33 -45.13 2.23
C LYS A 342 -23.19 -44.27 0.99
N VAL A 343 -21.98 -44.18 0.45
CA VAL A 343 -21.70 -43.48 -0.80
C VAL A 343 -22.49 -44.11 -1.95
N GLN A 344 -22.52 -45.44 -2.05
CA GLN A 344 -23.30 -46.12 -3.09
C GLN A 344 -24.80 -45.79 -2.99
N ALA A 345 -25.38 -45.83 -1.80
CA ALA A 345 -26.80 -45.49 -1.61
C ALA A 345 -27.09 -44.02 -1.96
N ALA A 346 -26.14 -43.10 -1.72
CA ALA A 346 -26.29 -41.69 -2.06
C ALA A 346 -26.22 -41.41 -3.57
N ILE A 347 -25.60 -42.29 -4.37
CA ILE A 347 -25.36 -42.08 -5.81
C ILE A 347 -26.14 -43.04 -6.71
N GLU A 348 -26.92 -43.97 -6.15
CA GLU A 348 -27.54 -45.10 -6.88
C GLU A 348 -28.34 -44.65 -8.12
N ALA A 349 -29.03 -43.52 -8.04
CA ALA A 349 -29.81 -42.98 -9.15
C ALA A 349 -28.98 -42.22 -10.22
N LEU A 350 -27.71 -41.90 -9.92
CA LEU A 350 -26.91 -40.92 -10.65
C LEU A 350 -25.56 -41.47 -11.13
N ALA A 351 -25.17 -42.68 -10.71
CA ALA A 351 -23.93 -43.32 -11.11
C ALA A 351 -24.09 -44.84 -11.29
N ILE A 352 -23.32 -45.40 -12.22
CA ILE A 352 -23.30 -46.83 -12.50
C ILE A 352 -22.24 -47.49 -11.62
N SER A 353 -22.69 -48.28 -10.64
CA SER A 353 -21.84 -49.04 -9.72
C SER A 353 -22.09 -50.54 -9.81
N GLN A 354 -21.04 -51.34 -9.63
CA GLN A 354 -21.12 -52.81 -9.59
C GLN A 354 -20.63 -53.32 -8.24
N PRO A 355 -21.18 -54.42 -7.69
CA PRO A 355 -20.64 -55.03 -6.48
C PRO A 355 -19.18 -55.45 -6.68
N ALA A 356 -18.28 -55.02 -5.78
CA ALA A 356 -16.86 -55.38 -5.80
C ALA A 356 -16.52 -56.51 -4.79
N GLY A 357 -17.54 -57.08 -4.14
CA GLY A 357 -17.41 -58.16 -3.17
C GLY A 357 -17.35 -57.68 -1.70
N GLN A 358 -17.09 -58.63 -0.79
CA GLN A 358 -16.85 -58.34 0.62
C GLN A 358 -15.34 -58.25 0.88
N LEU A 359 -14.87 -57.07 1.28
CA LEU A 359 -13.46 -56.86 1.62
C LEU A 359 -13.27 -56.96 3.14
N THR A 360 -12.24 -57.70 3.55
CA THR A 360 -11.81 -57.77 4.95
C THR A 360 -10.69 -56.76 5.15
N LEU A 361 -11.07 -55.53 5.47
CA LEU A 361 -10.11 -54.44 5.64
C LEU A 361 -9.39 -54.56 6.99
N LYS A 362 -8.07 -54.41 6.98
CA LYS A 362 -7.21 -54.52 8.17
C LYS A 362 -7.74 -53.70 9.35
N GLY A 363 -8.06 -54.33 10.47
CA GLY A 363 -8.53 -53.65 11.69
C GLY A 363 -10.02 -53.30 11.73
N LEU A 364 -10.84 -53.80 10.81
CA LEU A 364 -12.30 -53.84 10.94
C LEU A 364 -12.76 -55.26 11.31
N HIS A 365 -13.67 -55.37 12.29
CA HIS A 365 -14.11 -56.66 12.83
C HIS A 365 -15.09 -57.42 11.91
N ARG A 366 -15.62 -56.79 10.85
CA ARG A 366 -16.59 -57.41 9.95
C ARG A 366 -16.23 -57.13 8.49
N PRO A 367 -16.35 -58.12 7.58
CA PRO A 367 -16.27 -57.91 6.14
C PRO A 367 -17.28 -56.85 5.72
N MET A 368 -16.87 -55.97 4.82
CA MET A 368 -17.75 -54.91 4.33
C MET A 368 -18.00 -55.07 2.85
N THR A 369 -19.27 -54.89 2.46
CA THR A 369 -19.67 -54.83 1.06
C THR A 369 -19.15 -53.54 0.44
N THR A 370 -18.46 -53.65 -0.68
CA THR A 370 -17.91 -52.53 -1.43
C THR A 370 -18.42 -52.54 -2.86
N PHE A 371 -18.38 -51.38 -3.49
CA PHE A 371 -18.91 -51.19 -4.84
C PHE A 371 -17.85 -50.47 -5.69
N ASN A 372 -17.67 -50.92 -6.92
CA ASN A 372 -16.83 -50.25 -7.90
C ASN A 372 -17.68 -49.31 -8.75
N VAL A 373 -17.35 -48.03 -8.79
CA VAL A 373 -18.05 -47.04 -9.61
C VAL A 373 -17.37 -46.91 -10.96
N THR A 374 -18.15 -47.08 -12.03
CA THR A 374 -17.64 -47.13 -13.40
C THR A 374 -17.82 -45.81 -14.15
N SER A 375 -19.01 -45.20 -14.05
CA SER A 375 -19.35 -43.96 -14.75
C SER A 375 -20.49 -43.22 -14.03
N THR A 376 -20.70 -41.95 -14.39
CA THR A 376 -21.89 -41.18 -13.98
C THR A 376 -22.94 -41.24 -15.07
N CYS A 377 -24.21 -41.23 -14.69
CA CYS A 377 -25.30 -41.11 -15.64
C CYS A 377 -25.26 -39.70 -16.26
N SER A 378 -25.25 -39.62 -17.59
CA SER A 378 -25.49 -38.36 -18.29
C SER A 378 -26.91 -37.90 -17.96
N ILE A 379 -27.04 -36.75 -17.31
CA ILE A 379 -28.32 -36.05 -17.16
C ILE A 379 -28.59 -35.28 -18.45
#